data_AF-A0A4Y6IEG9-F1
#
_entry.id   AF-A0A4Y6IEG9-F1
#
_cell.length_a   1.000
_cell.length_b   1.000
_cell.length_c   1.000
_cell.angle_alpha   90.00
_cell.angle_beta   90.00
_cell.angle_gamma   90.00
#
_symmetry.space_group_name_H-M   'P 1'
#
loop_
_entity.id
_entity.type
_entity.pdbx_description
1 polymer ?
#
loop_
_entity_poly.entity_id
_entity_poly.type
_entity_poly.pdbx_seq_one_letter_code
_entity_poly.pdbx_strand_id
1 'polypeptide(L)'
;MKIIIPANKRALLDAVLKRINTKYQNNAVTVIINKINGTIQFISGQFPLCSECSFPISQHLSELKDVKLSIDGSFAKQITHYFSEGQDIELKFKNIGSDPVFVELVDTTSIANDLAIRSCKCQTAQDMHITYVTDPHNPPCMTVTKTDVEQIVNAAAKNLPFEFIEFNKEKKYIRIQRQDTVEDKLLPEEITLPGTLVFTATIKEQVEQLCQITSSNQIEITQENENMIFKTPEYSLTCSLAGVQEFYRKTPVTSKIIKSVALNLFTLKEELKHCVDLYPQIKTHNTVLFYLNEDNAAIVVLTDYYEFIHPMYVFKVINEEKDSGSLFTFSPRDFKDIQIENSNEPQKSRLEILKDSHGKLSLRICCWFKKTHRYYTLAIENDERELDKVKTMLNDIKQKQVQKKLQKQANTTSQAQKRQGELFDFGI
;
A
#
# COMPACT_ATOMS: atom_id res chain seq x y z
N MET A 1 29.82 30.89 -7.87
CA MET A 1 29.85 29.59 -8.58
C MET A 1 28.42 29.24 -8.92
N LYS A 2 28.12 28.95 -10.17
CA LYS A 2 26.80 28.49 -10.61
C LYS A 2 26.81 26.96 -10.62
N ILE A 3 25.70 26.28 -10.48
CA ILE A 3 25.56 24.83 -10.69
C ILE A 3 24.24 24.61 -11.41
N ILE A 4 24.28 23.78 -12.45
CA ILE A 4 23.11 23.41 -13.24
C ILE A 4 22.82 21.95 -12.94
N ILE A 5 21.62 21.65 -12.45
CA ILE A 5 21.12 20.30 -12.27
C ILE A 5 20.17 20.03 -13.43
N PRO A 6 20.52 19.07 -14.32
CA PRO A 6 19.71 18.78 -15.50
C PRO A 6 18.28 18.36 -15.15
N ALA A 7 17.32 18.73 -16.00
CA ALA A 7 15.91 18.43 -15.82
C ALA A 7 15.64 16.92 -15.61
N ASN A 8 16.38 16.05 -16.31
CA ASN A 8 16.26 14.59 -16.18
C ASN A 8 16.77 14.04 -14.83
N LYS A 9 17.48 14.82 -14.02
CA LYS A 9 17.93 14.46 -12.67
C LYS A 9 17.02 15.00 -11.56
N ARG A 10 16.03 15.82 -11.90
CA ARG A 10 15.09 16.42 -10.95
C ARG A 10 14.38 15.40 -10.06
N ALA A 11 13.92 14.29 -10.64
CA ALA A 11 13.19 13.25 -9.90
C ALA A 11 14.04 12.61 -8.78
N LEU A 12 15.36 12.47 -9.01
CA LEU A 12 16.31 11.95 -8.02
C LEU A 12 16.52 12.97 -6.89
N LEU A 13 16.69 14.26 -7.23
CA LEU A 13 16.77 15.33 -6.25
C LEU A 13 15.48 15.42 -5.41
N ASP A 14 14.31 15.37 -6.05
CA ASP A 14 13.01 15.36 -5.37
C ASP A 14 12.87 14.19 -4.39
N ALA A 15 13.34 13.00 -4.76
CA ALA A 15 13.31 11.83 -3.87
C ALA A 15 14.11 12.06 -2.58
N VAL A 16 15.32 12.62 -2.68
CA VAL A 16 16.14 12.99 -1.52
C VAL A 16 15.46 14.08 -0.69
N LEU A 17 14.98 15.16 -1.32
CA LEU A 17 14.42 16.30 -0.62
C LEU A 17 13.10 15.97 0.12
N LYS A 18 12.29 15.05 -0.43
CA LYS A 18 11.05 14.58 0.24
C LYS A 18 11.31 13.92 1.60
N ARG A 19 12.51 13.38 1.83
CA ARG A 19 12.88 12.72 3.10
C ARG A 19 13.25 13.67 4.23
N ILE A 20 13.39 14.96 3.95
CA ILE A 20 13.58 15.97 5.00
C ILE A 20 12.34 15.97 5.90
N ASN A 21 12.51 15.74 7.19
CA ASN A 21 11.43 15.92 8.16
C ASN A 21 11.50 17.32 8.76
N THR A 22 10.67 18.23 8.26
CA THR A 22 10.65 19.64 8.68
C THR A 22 10.15 19.85 10.10
N LYS A 23 9.64 18.80 10.78
CA LYS A 23 9.24 18.86 12.20
C LYS A 23 10.44 18.87 13.15
N TYR A 24 11.61 18.41 12.71
CA TYR A 24 12.83 18.44 13.53
C TYR A 24 13.59 19.76 13.34
N GLN A 25 14.28 20.22 14.38
CA GLN A 25 15.08 21.45 14.34
C GLN A 25 16.33 21.31 13.45
N ASN A 26 16.94 20.13 13.39
CA ASN A 26 18.12 19.85 12.55
C ASN A 26 17.71 19.30 11.17
N ASN A 27 16.77 19.97 10.52
CA ASN A 27 16.21 19.55 9.23
C ASN A 27 17.02 20.13 8.06
N ALA A 28 18.32 19.90 7.97
CA ALA A 28 19.14 20.45 6.88
C ALA A 28 19.42 19.43 5.76
N VAL A 29 19.85 19.93 4.60
CA VAL A 29 20.43 19.12 3.51
C VAL A 29 21.90 19.45 3.43
N THR A 30 22.77 18.44 3.48
CA THR A 30 24.20 18.64 3.23
C THR A 30 24.46 18.59 1.73
N VAL A 31 25.19 19.58 1.23
CA VAL A 31 25.68 19.65 -0.14
C VAL A 31 27.19 19.50 -0.13
N ILE A 32 27.68 18.53 -0.90
CA ILE A 32 29.11 18.29 -1.12
C ILE A 32 29.40 18.52 -2.60
N ILE A 33 30.31 19.43 -2.90
CA ILE A 33 30.80 19.68 -4.25
C ILE A 33 32.24 19.24 -4.28
N ASN A 34 32.54 18.27 -5.15
CA ASN A 34 33.88 17.72 -5.33
C ASN A 34 34.42 18.18 -6.68
N LYS A 35 35.44 19.03 -6.65
CA LYS A 35 36.07 19.60 -7.85
C LYS A 35 36.79 18.52 -8.67
N ILE A 36 37.50 17.62 -7.99
CA ILE A 36 38.32 16.58 -8.63
C ILE A 36 37.44 15.64 -9.46
N ASN A 37 36.32 15.22 -8.86
CA ASN A 37 35.38 14.31 -9.49
C ASN A 37 34.35 15.03 -10.37
N GLY A 38 34.27 16.37 -10.27
CA GLY A 38 33.28 17.17 -10.97
C GLY A 38 31.84 16.84 -10.56
N THR A 39 31.59 16.54 -9.28
CA THR A 39 30.28 16.09 -8.80
C THR A 39 29.68 17.03 -7.77
N ILE A 40 28.35 17.06 -7.72
CA ILE A 40 27.56 17.59 -6.62
C ILE A 40 26.74 16.46 -6.00
N GLN A 41 26.75 16.39 -4.68
CA GLN A 41 26.02 15.41 -3.89
C GLN A 41 25.10 16.13 -2.90
N PHE A 42 23.86 15.65 -2.79
CA PHE A 42 22.88 16.11 -1.82
C PHE A 42 22.57 14.97 -0.86
N ILE A 43 22.59 15.24 0.44
CA ILE A 43 22.35 14.24 1.49
C ILE A 43 21.28 14.79 2.43
N SER A 44 20.25 13.99 2.70
CA SER A 44 19.16 14.32 3.61
C SER A 44 18.79 13.13 4.50
N GLY A 45 18.00 13.40 5.54
CA GLY A 45 17.52 12.41 6.48
C GLY A 45 18.18 12.56 7.84
N GLN A 46 18.22 11.47 8.59
CA GLN A 46 18.90 11.39 9.88
C GLN A 46 19.63 10.05 9.90
N PHE A 47 20.87 10.03 10.39
CA PHE A 47 21.63 8.80 10.49
C PHE A 47 20.90 7.76 11.37
N PRO A 48 20.80 6.48 10.96
CA PRO A 48 21.35 5.87 9.74
C PRO A 48 20.43 5.97 8.51
N LEU A 49 19.20 6.47 8.64
CA LEU A 49 18.15 6.54 7.61
C LEU A 49 18.33 7.69 6.59
N CYS A 50 19.57 7.92 6.17
CA CYS A 50 19.90 8.93 5.18
C CYS A 50 19.53 8.49 3.76
N SER A 51 19.40 9.47 2.88
CA SER A 51 19.35 9.29 1.44
C SER A 51 20.21 10.32 0.76
N GLU A 52 20.79 9.94 -0.35
CA GLU A 52 21.66 10.80 -1.12
C GLU A 52 21.43 10.66 -2.62
N CYS A 53 21.74 11.72 -3.35
CA CYS A 53 21.89 11.69 -4.79
C CYS A 53 23.17 12.41 -5.20
N SER A 54 23.79 11.95 -6.28
CA SER A 54 25.02 12.51 -6.82
C SER A 54 24.91 12.65 -8.32
N PHE A 55 25.34 13.80 -8.84
CA PHE A 55 25.31 14.09 -10.27
C PHE A 55 26.64 14.70 -10.73
N PRO A 56 27.08 14.41 -11.96
CA PRO A 56 28.16 15.16 -12.59
C PRO A 56 27.69 16.60 -12.85
N ILE A 57 28.59 17.56 -12.63
CA ILE A 57 28.38 18.97 -12.91
C ILE A 57 28.80 19.24 -14.35
N SER A 58 27.92 19.83 -15.15
CA SER A 58 28.14 20.10 -16.59
C SER A 58 29.07 21.30 -16.87
N GLN A 59 29.56 21.99 -15.84
CA GLN A 59 30.39 23.20 -15.97
C GLN A 59 31.89 22.89 -16.08
N HIS A 60 32.66 23.85 -16.58
CA HIS A 60 34.10 23.76 -16.61
C HIS A 60 34.67 23.59 -15.19
N LEU A 61 35.38 22.47 -14.96
CA LEU A 61 35.99 22.11 -13.67
C LEU A 61 36.90 23.21 -13.10
N SER A 62 37.42 24.11 -13.94
CA SER A 62 38.23 25.26 -13.54
C SER A 62 37.50 26.26 -12.64
N GLU A 63 36.17 26.35 -12.74
CA GLU A 63 35.33 27.28 -11.96
C GLU A 63 34.77 26.67 -10.67
N LEU A 64 34.94 25.36 -10.48
CA LEU A 64 34.48 24.64 -9.30
C LEU A 64 35.47 24.80 -8.14
N LYS A 65 34.91 24.88 -6.93
CA LYS A 65 35.63 24.84 -5.66
C LYS A 65 35.08 23.67 -4.84
N ASP A 66 35.94 22.99 -4.09
CA ASP A 66 35.48 22.01 -3.11
C ASP A 66 34.69 22.72 -2.01
N VAL A 67 33.48 22.22 -1.75
CA VAL A 67 32.55 22.82 -0.79
C VAL A 67 31.84 21.73 -0.03
N LYS A 68 31.73 21.91 1.30
CA LYS A 68 30.84 21.15 2.17
C LYS A 68 30.04 22.14 3.00
N LEU A 69 28.73 22.17 2.79
CA LEU A 69 27.84 23.07 3.51
C LEU A 69 26.48 22.43 3.72
N SER A 70 25.64 23.06 4.53
CA SER A 70 24.25 22.68 4.70
C SER A 70 23.29 23.80 4.30
N ILE A 71 22.16 23.41 3.73
CA ILE A 71 21.06 24.28 3.34
C ILE A 71 19.89 23.98 4.28
N ASP A 72 19.17 25.01 4.71
CA ASP A 72 17.92 24.85 5.45
C ASP A 72 16.95 23.91 4.70
N GLY A 73 16.37 22.93 5.37
CA GLY A 73 15.56 21.93 4.67
C GLY A 73 14.20 22.43 4.24
N SER A 74 13.64 23.46 4.87
CA SER A 74 12.39 24.08 4.40
C SER A 74 12.62 24.81 3.09
N PHE A 75 13.77 25.47 2.94
CA PHE A 75 14.24 26.01 1.67
C PHE A 75 14.51 24.90 0.67
N ALA A 76 15.28 23.88 1.06
CA ALA A 76 15.70 22.80 0.17
C ALA A 76 14.49 22.04 -0.41
N LYS A 77 13.47 21.74 0.40
CA LYS A 77 12.21 21.10 -0.07
C LYS A 77 11.50 21.85 -1.19
N GLN A 78 11.70 23.15 -1.28
CA GLN A 78 11.01 23.98 -2.27
C GLN A 78 11.83 24.16 -3.55
N ILE A 79 13.10 23.75 -3.60
CA ILE A 79 14.00 23.99 -4.74
C ILE A 79 13.33 23.63 -6.07
N THR A 80 12.78 22.42 -6.17
CA THR A 80 12.19 21.93 -7.41
C THR A 80 10.86 22.61 -7.75
N HIS A 81 10.13 23.16 -6.78
CA HIS A 81 8.86 23.83 -7.01
C HIS A 81 8.98 25.11 -7.86
N TYR A 82 10.14 25.75 -7.85
CA TYR A 82 10.38 27.01 -8.57
C TYR A 82 10.69 26.82 -10.06
N PHE A 83 10.81 25.59 -10.55
CA PHE A 83 11.15 25.28 -11.94
C PHE A 83 10.03 24.47 -12.59
N SER A 84 9.70 24.78 -13.84
CA SER A 84 8.69 24.05 -14.61
C SER A 84 9.19 22.66 -14.99
N GLU A 85 8.28 21.75 -15.33
CA GLU A 85 8.66 20.43 -15.82
C GLU A 85 9.55 20.54 -17.07
N GLY A 86 10.60 19.73 -17.15
CA GLY A 86 11.59 19.79 -18.25
C GLY A 86 12.61 20.93 -18.17
N GLN A 87 12.53 21.84 -17.19
CA GLN A 87 13.55 22.87 -16.97
C GLN A 87 14.68 22.40 -16.08
N ASP A 88 15.90 22.80 -16.42
CA ASP A 88 17.08 22.65 -15.56
C ASP A 88 16.94 23.52 -14.30
N ILE A 89 17.46 23.01 -13.18
CA ILE A 89 17.50 23.75 -11.91
C ILE A 89 18.85 24.45 -11.82
N GLU A 90 18.82 25.77 -11.63
CA GLU A 90 20.02 26.58 -11.51
C GLU A 90 20.21 27.07 -10.06
N LEU A 91 21.33 26.65 -9.47
CA LEU A 91 21.77 27.08 -8.14
C LEU A 91 22.99 27.99 -8.25
N LYS A 92 22.99 29.12 -7.54
CA LYS A 92 24.15 30.01 -7.47
C LYS A 92 24.66 30.11 -6.04
N PHE A 93 25.90 29.71 -5.84
CA PHE A 93 26.61 29.82 -4.57
C PHE A 93 27.45 31.10 -4.56
N LYS A 94 27.13 32.00 -3.62
CA LYS A 94 27.84 33.28 -3.39
C LYS A 94 28.78 33.20 -2.19
N ASN A 95 29.82 34.02 -2.21
CA ASN A 95 30.81 34.17 -1.14
C ASN A 95 31.59 32.88 -0.78
N ILE A 96 31.82 31.98 -1.75
CA ILE A 96 32.56 30.74 -1.46
C ILE A 96 34.02 31.07 -1.08
N GLY A 97 34.38 30.71 0.15
CA GLY A 97 35.66 31.05 0.78
C GLY A 97 35.55 32.17 1.83
N SER A 98 34.34 32.69 2.06
CA SER A 98 34.03 33.70 3.07
C SER A 98 32.77 33.30 3.84
N ASP A 99 32.65 33.72 5.10
CA ASP A 99 31.42 33.56 5.90
C ASP A 99 30.67 34.89 5.92
N PRO A 100 29.39 34.97 5.50
CA PRO A 100 28.49 33.86 5.14
C PRO A 100 28.42 33.51 3.65
N VAL A 101 28.34 32.19 3.38
CA VAL A 101 28.00 31.59 2.09
C VAL A 101 26.49 31.59 1.90
N PHE A 102 26.02 31.91 0.70
CA PHE A 102 24.60 31.84 0.33
C PHE A 102 24.40 30.93 -0.87
N VAL A 103 23.27 30.23 -0.89
CA VAL A 103 22.74 29.54 -2.07
C VAL A 103 21.52 30.30 -2.58
N GLU A 104 21.48 30.56 -3.87
CA GLU A 104 20.40 31.26 -4.56
C GLU A 104 19.78 30.39 -5.64
N LEU A 105 18.45 30.44 -5.75
CA LEU A 105 17.71 29.89 -6.88
C LEU A 105 17.66 30.94 -7.99
N VAL A 106 18.15 30.60 -9.18
CA VAL A 106 18.22 31.54 -10.30
C VAL A 106 16.96 31.46 -11.16
N ASP A 107 16.40 32.62 -11.51
CA ASP A 107 15.31 32.72 -12.48
C ASP A 107 15.85 32.50 -13.90
N THR A 108 15.45 31.38 -14.49
CA THR A 108 15.79 30.99 -15.86
C THR A 108 14.81 31.53 -16.90
N THR A 109 13.74 32.21 -16.47
CA THR A 109 12.66 32.74 -17.33
C THR A 109 12.73 34.25 -17.52
N SER A 110 13.45 34.96 -16.64
CA SER A 110 13.66 36.40 -16.73
C SER A 110 14.61 36.79 -17.87
N ILE A 111 14.26 37.86 -18.59
CA ILE A 111 15.11 38.49 -19.63
C ILE A 111 16.44 38.98 -19.05
N ALA A 112 16.44 39.37 -17.77
CA ALA A 112 17.65 39.55 -17.00
C ALA A 112 18.09 38.16 -16.47
N ASN A 113 18.88 37.46 -17.28
CA ASN A 113 19.59 36.25 -16.85
C ASN A 113 20.28 36.55 -15.50
N ASP A 114 20.16 35.65 -14.53
CA ASP A 114 20.90 35.68 -13.24
C ASP A 114 20.23 36.43 -12.06
N LEU A 115 18.91 36.70 -12.10
CA LEU A 115 18.14 37.19 -10.94
C LEU A 115 17.89 36.06 -9.93
N ALA A 116 18.14 36.31 -8.63
CA ALA A 116 17.82 35.35 -7.57
C ALA A 116 16.32 35.40 -7.20
N ILE A 117 15.60 34.29 -7.38
CA ILE A 117 14.20 34.13 -6.96
C ILE A 117 14.11 34.04 -5.43
N ARG A 118 15.02 33.27 -4.82
CA ARG A 118 15.15 33.05 -3.37
C ARG A 118 16.61 32.87 -3.01
N SER A 119 16.97 33.20 -1.77
CA SER A 119 18.30 33.03 -1.21
C SER A 119 18.21 32.38 0.17
N CYS A 120 19.17 31.53 0.50
CA CYS A 120 19.31 30.89 1.80
C CYS A 120 20.76 31.03 2.28
N LYS A 121 20.94 31.45 3.53
CA LYS A 121 22.24 31.43 4.20
C LYS A 121 22.61 29.98 4.49
N CYS A 122 23.74 29.54 3.95
CA CYS A 122 24.25 28.19 4.21
C CYS A 122 24.85 28.10 5.62
N GLN A 123 24.82 26.89 6.17
CA GLN A 123 25.43 26.52 7.44
C GLN A 123 26.59 25.56 7.22
N THR A 124 27.33 25.25 8.28
CA THR A 124 28.31 24.16 8.27
C THR A 124 27.63 22.84 7.92
N ALA A 125 28.30 22.00 7.13
CA ALA A 125 27.80 20.67 6.80
C ALA A 125 27.45 19.86 8.05
N GLN A 126 26.32 19.15 8.02
CA GLN A 126 25.92 18.27 9.12
C GLN A 126 26.91 17.12 9.29
N ASP A 127 27.52 17.00 10.48
CA ASP A 127 28.50 15.94 10.78
C ASP A 127 27.93 14.55 10.52
N MET A 128 26.66 14.30 10.89
CA MET A 128 26.01 13.00 10.65
C MET A 128 25.92 12.63 9.16
N HIS A 129 25.75 13.61 8.27
CA HIS A 129 25.73 13.37 6.83
C HIS A 129 27.14 13.11 6.31
N ILE A 130 28.15 13.81 6.84
CA ILE A 130 29.55 13.54 6.50
C ILE A 130 29.94 12.14 6.95
N THR A 131 29.62 11.75 8.18
CA THR A 131 29.85 10.38 8.68
C THR A 131 29.17 9.36 7.78
N TYR A 132 27.89 9.54 7.44
CA TYR A 132 27.16 8.63 6.56
C TYR A 132 27.87 8.33 5.22
N VAL A 133 28.46 9.35 4.58
CA VAL A 133 29.11 9.18 3.26
C VAL A 133 30.58 8.82 3.32
N THR A 134 31.21 8.99 4.48
CA THR A 134 32.63 8.67 4.70
C THR A 134 32.85 7.37 5.45
N ASP A 135 31.79 6.75 5.97
CA ASP A 135 31.87 5.50 6.70
C ASP A 135 32.46 4.41 5.78
N PRO A 136 33.64 3.85 6.13
CA PRO A 136 34.27 2.79 5.34
C PRO A 136 33.55 1.45 5.44
N HIS A 137 32.51 1.34 6.27
CA HIS A 137 31.69 0.14 6.37
C HIS A 137 31.05 -0.17 5.01
N ASN A 138 31.64 -1.16 4.33
CA ASN A 138 31.12 -1.76 3.11
C ASN A 138 30.54 -3.12 3.48
N PRO A 139 29.32 -3.17 4.05
CA PRO A 139 28.67 -4.42 4.35
C PRO A 139 28.51 -5.24 3.06
N PRO A 140 28.45 -6.59 3.17
CA PRO A 140 28.19 -7.44 2.02
C PRO A 140 26.94 -6.97 1.28
N CYS A 141 27.12 -6.61 0.02
CA CYS A 141 26.03 -6.18 -0.84
C CYS A 141 25.79 -7.22 -1.95
N MET A 142 24.57 -7.24 -2.44
CA MET A 142 24.16 -8.03 -3.60
C MET A 142 23.79 -7.08 -4.73
N THR A 143 24.44 -7.25 -5.88
CA THR A 143 24.09 -6.51 -7.09
C THR A 143 23.02 -7.26 -7.86
N VAL A 144 21.92 -6.57 -8.18
CA VAL A 144 20.74 -7.16 -8.83
C VAL A 144 20.30 -6.30 -9.99
N THR A 145 19.59 -6.87 -10.95
CA THR A 145 19.02 -6.06 -12.03
C THR A 145 17.80 -5.31 -11.55
N LYS A 146 17.56 -4.13 -12.13
CA LYS A 146 16.33 -3.35 -11.92
C LYS A 146 15.07 -4.18 -12.18
N THR A 147 15.09 -5.00 -13.22
CA THR A 147 13.98 -5.91 -13.58
C THR A 147 13.68 -6.91 -12.46
N ASP A 148 14.70 -7.51 -11.84
CA ASP A 148 14.51 -8.46 -10.73
C ASP A 148 13.87 -7.77 -9.52
N VAL A 149 14.33 -6.54 -9.20
CA VAL A 149 13.74 -5.74 -8.12
C VAL A 149 12.28 -5.40 -8.42
N GLU A 150 11.96 -4.99 -9.64
CA GLU A 150 10.58 -4.73 -10.06
C GLU A 150 9.70 -5.97 -9.92
N GLN A 151 10.20 -7.17 -10.25
CA GLN A 151 9.47 -8.43 -10.04
C GLN A 151 9.19 -8.70 -8.56
N ILE A 152 10.17 -8.49 -7.68
CA ILE A 152 10.03 -8.68 -6.22
C ILE A 152 9.02 -7.68 -5.65
N VAL A 153 9.11 -6.40 -6.03
CA VAL A 153 8.17 -5.35 -5.62
C VAL A 153 6.75 -5.67 -6.09
N ASN A 154 6.58 -6.16 -7.32
CA ASN A 154 5.29 -6.60 -7.85
C ASN A 154 4.74 -7.83 -7.11
N ALA A 155 5.60 -8.77 -6.74
CA ALA A 155 5.21 -9.91 -5.92
C ALA A 155 4.78 -9.50 -4.50
N ALA A 156 5.46 -8.52 -3.92
CA ALA A 156 5.07 -7.94 -2.64
C ALA A 156 3.71 -7.24 -2.75
N ALA A 157 3.46 -6.51 -3.84
CA ALA A 157 2.19 -5.83 -4.07
C ALA A 157 0.97 -6.78 -4.07
N LYS A 158 1.13 -8.01 -4.57
CA LYS A 158 0.08 -9.06 -4.55
C LYS A 158 -0.27 -9.55 -3.14
N ASN A 159 0.57 -9.25 -2.15
CA ASN A 159 0.39 -9.66 -0.77
C ASN A 159 -0.02 -8.51 0.15
N LEU A 160 -0.27 -7.31 -0.39
CA LEU A 160 -0.79 -6.19 0.38
C LEU A 160 -2.20 -6.49 0.94
N PRO A 161 -2.50 -5.98 2.16
CA PRO A 161 -1.61 -5.26 3.07
C PRO A 161 -0.65 -6.19 3.83
N PHE A 162 0.52 -5.71 4.23
CA PHE A 162 1.46 -6.39 5.11
C PHE A 162 2.28 -5.37 5.92
N GLU A 163 2.73 -5.77 7.11
CA GLU A 163 3.72 -5.03 7.91
C GLU A 163 5.13 -5.40 7.47
N PHE A 164 5.38 -6.70 7.37
CA PHE A 164 6.60 -7.30 6.84
C PHE A 164 6.28 -8.36 5.80
N ILE A 165 7.12 -8.45 4.78
CA ILE A 165 7.17 -9.56 3.85
C ILE A 165 8.61 -9.97 3.62
N GLU A 166 8.91 -11.23 3.86
CA GLU A 166 10.20 -11.85 3.55
C GLU A 166 10.04 -12.77 2.35
N PHE A 167 10.95 -12.62 1.39
CA PHE A 167 11.16 -13.55 0.30
C PHE A 167 12.39 -14.38 0.65
N ASN A 168 12.21 -15.62 1.09
CA ASN A 168 13.30 -16.48 1.51
C ASN A 168 13.76 -17.38 0.35
N LYS A 169 14.98 -17.15 -0.14
CA LYS A 169 15.55 -17.86 -1.28
C LYS A 169 15.88 -19.32 -0.94
N GLU A 170 16.52 -19.55 0.20
CA GLU A 170 17.03 -20.87 0.59
C GLU A 170 15.90 -21.86 0.87
N LYS A 171 14.89 -21.41 1.61
CA LYS A 171 13.75 -22.22 2.02
C LYS A 171 12.56 -22.15 1.05
N LYS A 172 12.67 -21.34 -0.01
CA LYS A 172 11.66 -21.14 -1.07
C LYS A 172 10.26 -20.82 -0.55
N TYR A 173 10.16 -19.88 0.38
CA TYR A 173 8.88 -19.38 0.89
C TYR A 173 8.79 -17.85 0.84
N ILE A 174 7.55 -17.36 0.91
CA ILE A 174 7.21 -15.99 1.24
C ILE A 174 6.59 -16.00 2.64
N ARG A 175 7.17 -15.25 3.58
CA ARG A 175 6.63 -15.08 4.92
C ARG A 175 6.03 -13.70 5.04
N ILE A 176 4.80 -13.60 5.54
CA ILE A 176 4.04 -12.35 5.56
C ILE A 176 3.50 -12.11 6.96
N GLN A 177 3.79 -10.93 7.51
CA GLN A 177 3.19 -10.47 8.76
C GLN A 177 2.03 -9.53 8.48
N ARG A 178 0.90 -9.80 9.12
CA ARG A 178 -0.26 -8.91 9.22
C ARG A 178 -0.70 -8.86 10.67
N GLN A 179 -0.64 -7.67 11.28
CA GLN A 179 -0.90 -7.52 12.72
C GLN A 179 0.01 -8.50 13.50
N ASP A 180 -0.55 -9.23 14.46
CA ASP A 180 0.20 -10.18 15.29
C ASP A 180 0.43 -11.55 14.63
N THR A 181 -0.07 -11.76 13.42
CA THR A 181 -0.03 -13.05 12.74
C THR A 181 1.04 -13.09 11.65
N VAL A 182 1.72 -14.23 11.55
CA VAL A 182 2.67 -14.53 10.47
C VAL A 182 2.19 -15.77 9.73
N GLU A 183 2.17 -15.70 8.40
CA GLU A 183 1.89 -16.84 7.52
C GLU A 183 3.08 -17.10 6.58
N ASP A 184 3.35 -18.37 6.30
CA ASP A 184 4.30 -18.77 5.27
C ASP A 184 3.53 -19.32 4.05
N LYS A 185 3.95 -18.92 2.86
CA LYS A 185 3.45 -19.36 1.56
C LYS A 185 4.60 -19.87 0.72
N LEU A 186 4.33 -20.74 -0.25
CA LEU A 186 5.34 -21.14 -1.23
C LEU A 186 5.79 -19.93 -2.06
N LEU A 187 7.09 -19.83 -2.33
CA LEU A 187 7.63 -18.87 -3.27
C LEU A 187 7.23 -19.27 -4.69
N PRO A 188 6.53 -18.41 -5.45
CA PRO A 188 6.19 -18.67 -6.85
C PRO A 188 7.44 -18.97 -7.68
N GLU A 189 7.37 -19.97 -8.56
CA GLU A 189 8.50 -20.42 -9.38
C GLU A 189 9.00 -19.35 -10.35
N GLU A 190 8.14 -18.39 -10.71
CA GLU A 190 8.46 -17.31 -11.64
C GLU A 190 9.33 -16.21 -11.01
N ILE A 191 9.50 -16.21 -9.68
CA ILE A 191 10.29 -15.21 -8.98
C ILE A 191 11.72 -15.72 -8.79
N THR A 192 12.65 -15.08 -9.51
CA THR A 192 14.08 -15.31 -9.28
C THR A 192 14.56 -14.41 -8.14
N LEU A 193 14.94 -15.01 -7.01
CA LEU A 193 15.46 -14.26 -5.86
C LEU A 193 16.99 -14.16 -5.92
N PRO A 194 17.55 -12.93 -5.86
CA PRO A 194 18.98 -12.76 -5.78
C PRO A 194 19.54 -13.16 -4.40
N GLY A 195 18.76 -12.96 -3.34
CA GLY A 195 19.03 -13.37 -1.97
C GLY A 195 17.74 -13.41 -1.15
N THR A 196 17.85 -13.70 0.15
CA THR A 196 16.72 -13.51 1.07
C THR A 196 16.55 -12.03 1.37
N LEU A 197 15.35 -11.50 1.15
CA LEU A 197 15.05 -10.08 1.27
C LEU A 197 13.79 -9.86 2.09
N VAL A 198 13.80 -8.84 2.95
CA VAL A 198 12.62 -8.45 3.74
C VAL A 198 12.24 -7.00 3.45
N PHE A 199 10.93 -6.75 3.34
CA PHE A 199 10.38 -5.44 3.04
C PHE A 199 9.28 -5.10 4.04
N THR A 200 9.19 -3.82 4.41
CA THR A 200 7.94 -3.24 4.89
C THR A 200 7.15 -2.64 3.74
N ALA A 201 5.86 -2.32 3.94
CA ALA A 201 5.06 -1.64 2.93
C ALA A 201 5.71 -0.32 2.47
N THR A 202 6.31 0.43 3.39
CA THR A 202 7.04 1.67 3.09
C THR A 202 8.28 1.41 2.24
N ILE A 203 9.06 0.36 2.54
CA ILE A 203 10.23 0.01 1.71
C ILE A 203 9.78 -0.36 0.30
N LYS A 204 8.71 -1.16 0.16
CA LYS A 204 8.14 -1.50 -1.15
C LYS A 204 7.87 -0.25 -1.98
N GLU A 205 7.20 0.75 -1.40
CA GLU A 205 6.87 2.00 -2.11
C GLU A 205 8.13 2.79 -2.49
N GLN A 206 9.11 2.87 -1.59
CA GLN A 206 10.36 3.59 -1.84
C GLN A 206 11.22 2.92 -2.93
N VAL A 207 11.24 1.59 -2.96
CA VAL A 207 11.96 0.82 -3.98
C VAL A 207 11.25 0.87 -5.32
N GLU A 208 9.91 0.85 -5.33
CA GLU A 208 9.12 1.10 -6.55
C GLU A 208 9.44 2.49 -7.13
N GLN A 209 9.51 3.52 -6.28
CA GLN A 209 9.93 4.86 -6.71
C GLN A 209 11.37 4.87 -7.22
N LEU A 210 12.31 4.20 -6.53
CA LEU A 210 13.70 4.07 -6.97
C LEU A 210 13.80 3.52 -8.38
N CYS A 211 13.10 2.41 -8.67
CA CYS A 211 13.07 1.82 -10.00
C CYS A 211 12.52 2.81 -11.04
N GLN A 212 11.55 3.67 -10.71
CA GLN A 212 11.03 4.65 -11.67
C GLN A 212 12.02 5.78 -11.99
N ILE A 213 12.83 6.21 -11.02
CA ILE A 213 13.68 7.41 -11.15
C ILE A 213 15.14 7.12 -11.52
N THR A 214 15.63 5.90 -11.26
CA THR A 214 17.01 5.52 -11.59
C THR A 214 17.15 5.18 -13.08
N SER A 215 18.24 5.68 -13.67
CA SER A 215 18.70 5.31 -15.01
C SER A 215 19.58 4.06 -15.01
N SER A 216 20.05 3.62 -13.84
CA SER A 216 20.84 2.40 -13.70
C SER A 216 20.00 1.14 -13.88
N ASN A 217 20.53 0.18 -14.64
CA ASN A 217 19.98 -1.17 -14.75
C ASN A 217 20.38 -2.08 -13.59
N GLN A 218 21.31 -1.63 -12.74
CA GLN A 218 21.79 -2.38 -11.58
C GLN A 218 21.52 -1.62 -10.29
N ILE A 219 21.12 -2.38 -9.26
CA ILE A 219 20.87 -1.88 -7.91
C ILE A 219 21.68 -2.76 -6.96
N GLU A 220 22.49 -2.14 -6.12
CA GLU A 220 23.12 -2.80 -4.98
C GLU A 220 22.16 -2.78 -3.80
N ILE A 221 21.96 -3.94 -3.18
CA ILE A 221 21.12 -4.09 -1.99
C ILE A 221 22.01 -4.58 -0.85
N THR A 222 21.90 -3.92 0.29
CA THR A 222 22.48 -4.37 1.56
C THR A 222 21.36 -4.52 2.56
N GLN A 223 21.33 -5.63 3.29
CA GLN A 223 20.41 -5.82 4.41
C GLN A 223 21.24 -6.22 5.64
N GLU A 224 21.25 -5.36 6.65
CA GLU A 224 22.04 -5.58 7.87
C GLU A 224 21.29 -5.06 9.10
N ASN A 225 21.18 -5.90 10.13
CA ASN A 225 20.45 -5.61 11.35
C ASN A 225 19.00 -5.16 11.06
N GLU A 226 18.67 -3.91 11.42
CA GLU A 226 17.36 -3.28 11.18
C GLU A 226 17.43 -2.21 10.07
N ASN A 227 18.40 -2.30 9.17
CA ASN A 227 18.55 -1.37 8.04
C ASN A 227 18.63 -2.11 6.71
N MET A 228 18.07 -1.48 5.68
CA MET A 228 18.18 -1.93 4.30
C MET A 228 18.64 -0.77 3.43
N ILE A 229 19.71 -0.95 2.66
CA ILE A 229 20.29 0.07 1.80
C ILE A 229 20.08 -0.35 0.35
N PHE A 230 19.57 0.57 -0.46
CA PHE A 230 19.50 0.45 -1.91
C PHE A 230 20.40 1.50 -2.53
N LYS A 231 21.35 1.08 -3.37
CA LYS A 231 22.33 1.97 -3.97
C LYS A 231 22.40 1.77 -5.48
N THR A 232 22.46 2.88 -6.19
CA THR A 232 22.77 3.01 -7.61
C THR A 232 23.92 4.00 -7.75
N PRO A 233 24.54 4.15 -8.93
CA PRO A 233 25.62 5.12 -9.12
C PRO A 233 25.25 6.58 -8.78
N GLU A 234 23.97 6.91 -8.83
CA GLU A 234 23.45 8.28 -8.72
C GLU A 234 22.58 8.51 -7.49
N TYR A 235 22.22 7.45 -6.76
CA TYR A 235 21.30 7.53 -5.63
C TYR A 235 21.54 6.42 -4.62
N SER A 236 21.49 6.76 -3.34
CA SER A 236 21.47 5.79 -2.25
C SER A 236 20.34 6.10 -1.27
N LEU A 237 19.79 5.03 -0.71
CA LEU A 237 18.62 5.06 0.13
C LEU A 237 18.77 4.08 1.28
N THR A 238 18.75 4.58 2.51
CA THR A 238 18.70 3.73 3.70
C THR A 238 17.30 3.71 4.29
N CYS A 239 16.77 2.52 4.50
CA CYS A 239 15.43 2.24 4.98
C CYS A 239 15.46 1.51 6.32
N SER A 240 14.45 1.78 7.15
CA SER A 240 14.31 1.11 8.44
C SER A 240 13.54 -0.20 8.31
N LEU A 241 14.10 -1.24 8.90
CA LEU A 241 13.50 -2.54 9.18
C LEU A 241 13.27 -2.69 10.70
N ALA A 242 12.99 -1.61 11.43
CA ALA A 242 12.74 -1.66 12.87
C ALA A 242 11.64 -2.68 13.20
N GLY A 243 11.94 -3.64 14.08
CA GLY A 243 11.01 -4.72 14.45
C GLY A 243 11.17 -6.00 13.62
N VAL A 244 12.09 -6.05 12.65
CA VAL A 244 12.33 -7.26 11.84
C VAL A 244 12.78 -8.47 12.69
N GLN A 245 13.47 -8.22 13.80
CA GLN A 245 13.88 -9.28 14.73
C GLN A 245 12.69 -9.92 15.43
N GLU A 246 11.66 -9.14 15.76
CA GLU A 246 10.41 -9.67 16.32
C GLU A 246 9.67 -10.49 15.25
N PHE A 247 9.59 -9.96 14.03
CA PHE A 247 9.03 -10.66 12.88
C PHE A 247 9.67 -12.04 12.67
N TYR A 248 10.99 -12.16 12.75
CA TYR A 248 11.67 -13.46 12.60
C TYR A 248 11.35 -14.45 13.73
N ARG A 249 11.14 -13.95 14.96
CA ARG A 249 10.80 -14.78 16.13
C ARG A 249 9.37 -15.30 16.12
N LYS A 250 8.46 -14.64 15.40
CA LYS A 250 7.06 -15.09 15.30
C LYS A 250 7.00 -16.46 14.61
N THR A 251 6.22 -17.36 15.21
CA THR A 251 5.97 -18.69 14.64
C THR A 251 4.84 -18.58 13.61
N PRO A 252 5.00 -19.15 12.40
CA PRO A 252 3.93 -19.13 11.41
C PRO A 252 2.72 -19.87 11.95
N VAL A 253 1.57 -19.25 11.82
CA VAL A 253 0.30 -19.88 12.17
C VAL A 253 -0.20 -20.62 10.94
N THR A 254 -0.27 -21.94 11.01
CA THR A 254 -0.88 -22.75 9.96
C THR A 254 -2.40 -22.61 10.05
N SER A 255 -3.02 -22.19 8.95
CA SER A 255 -4.47 -22.02 8.86
C SER A 255 -5.04 -22.88 7.74
N LYS A 256 -6.16 -23.56 8.02
CA LYS A 256 -6.93 -24.29 7.02
C LYS A 256 -8.20 -23.51 6.65
N ILE A 257 -8.56 -23.52 5.38
CA ILE A 257 -9.86 -22.99 4.93
C ILE A 257 -10.91 -24.01 5.35
N ILE A 258 -11.88 -23.60 6.18
CA ILE A 258 -12.99 -24.45 6.60
C ILE A 258 -14.27 -24.18 5.80
N LYS A 259 -14.45 -22.96 5.28
CA LYS A 259 -15.57 -22.59 4.38
C LYS A 259 -15.09 -21.57 3.37
N SER A 260 -15.61 -21.58 2.15
CA SER A 260 -15.41 -20.49 1.19
C SER A 260 -16.69 -20.13 0.45
N VAL A 261 -16.93 -18.83 0.24
CA VAL A 261 -18.09 -18.32 -0.48
C VAL A 261 -17.69 -17.21 -1.44
N ALA A 262 -18.04 -17.37 -2.72
CA ALA A 262 -17.98 -16.31 -3.70
C ALA A 262 -19.28 -15.50 -3.64
N LEU A 263 -19.17 -14.21 -3.30
CA LEU A 263 -20.29 -13.27 -3.20
C LEU A 263 -19.87 -11.88 -3.66
N ASN A 264 -20.82 -10.97 -3.88
CA ASN A 264 -20.50 -9.57 -4.20
C ASN A 264 -20.04 -8.84 -2.92
N LEU A 265 -18.72 -8.72 -2.75
CA LEU A 265 -18.09 -8.07 -1.60
C LEU A 265 -18.36 -6.55 -1.54
N PHE A 266 -18.66 -5.91 -2.67
CA PHE A 266 -19.00 -4.50 -2.70
C PHE A 266 -20.36 -4.25 -2.06
N THR A 267 -21.37 -5.07 -2.39
CA THR A 267 -22.68 -5.02 -1.72
C THR A 267 -22.54 -5.27 -0.23
N LEU A 268 -21.68 -6.22 0.18
CA LEU A 268 -21.39 -6.48 1.59
C LEU A 268 -20.85 -5.22 2.27
N LYS A 269 -19.84 -4.59 1.66
CA LYS A 269 -19.21 -3.39 2.22
C LYS A 269 -20.19 -2.23 2.33
N GLU A 270 -21.00 -2.00 1.30
CA GLU A 270 -21.98 -0.91 1.31
C GLU A 270 -23.09 -1.14 2.35
N GLU A 271 -23.56 -2.39 2.54
CA GLU A 271 -24.53 -2.71 3.59
C GLU A 271 -23.94 -2.47 5.00
N LEU A 272 -22.71 -2.92 5.25
CA LEU A 272 -22.02 -2.69 6.52
C LEU A 272 -21.82 -1.19 6.79
N LYS A 273 -21.43 -0.43 5.75
CA LYS A 273 -21.30 1.01 5.84
C LYS A 273 -22.64 1.68 6.16
N HIS A 274 -23.71 1.30 5.45
CA HIS A 274 -25.06 1.79 5.72
C HIS A 274 -25.49 1.51 7.17
N CYS A 275 -25.25 0.30 7.67
CA CYS A 275 -25.53 -0.08 9.06
C CYS A 275 -24.79 0.82 10.06
N VAL A 276 -23.50 1.07 9.86
CA VAL A 276 -22.68 1.88 10.76
C VAL A 276 -23.02 3.38 10.65
N ASP A 277 -23.32 3.88 9.46
CA ASP A 277 -23.55 5.30 9.23
C ASP A 277 -24.94 5.74 9.69
N LEU A 278 -25.97 4.92 9.49
CA LEU A 278 -27.37 5.30 9.77
C LEU A 278 -27.91 4.82 11.12
N TYR A 279 -27.30 3.81 11.76
CA TYR A 279 -27.82 3.22 13.00
C TYR A 279 -26.81 3.37 14.15
N PRO A 280 -26.97 4.39 15.03
CA PRO A 280 -26.02 4.70 16.08
C PRO A 280 -25.73 3.55 17.06
N GLN A 281 -26.72 2.70 17.36
CA GLN A 281 -26.50 1.56 18.25
C GLN A 281 -25.59 0.51 17.62
N ILE A 282 -25.69 0.27 16.31
CA ILE A 282 -24.81 -0.66 15.59
C ILE A 282 -23.39 -0.11 15.56
N LYS A 283 -23.24 1.19 15.27
CA LYS A 283 -21.95 1.88 15.31
C LYS A 283 -21.27 1.77 16.68
N THR A 284 -22.06 1.85 17.76
CA THR A 284 -21.56 1.80 19.13
C THR A 284 -21.14 0.38 19.52
N HIS A 285 -22.00 -0.62 19.32
CA HIS A 285 -21.72 -2.02 19.65
C HIS A 285 -20.68 -2.66 18.72
N ASN A 286 -20.59 -2.17 17.48
CA ASN A 286 -19.59 -2.57 16.49
C ASN A 286 -19.48 -4.10 16.32
N THR A 287 -20.62 -4.79 16.33
CA THR A 287 -20.69 -6.23 16.14
C THR A 287 -21.86 -6.53 15.22
N VAL A 288 -21.61 -7.36 14.21
CA VAL A 288 -22.62 -7.87 13.28
C VAL A 288 -22.41 -9.36 13.09
N LEU A 289 -23.48 -10.05 12.67
CA LEU A 289 -23.47 -11.48 12.41
C LEU A 289 -23.41 -11.74 10.90
N PHE A 290 -22.56 -12.67 10.49
CA PHE A 290 -22.51 -13.23 9.14
C PHE A 290 -23.02 -14.67 9.18
N TYR A 291 -24.15 -14.89 8.54
CA TYR A 291 -24.67 -16.23 8.31
C TYR A 291 -24.10 -16.82 7.03
N LEU A 292 -23.69 -18.09 7.09
CA LEU A 292 -23.24 -18.84 5.92
C LEU A 292 -23.66 -20.31 5.97
N ASN A 293 -24.34 -20.78 4.92
CA ASN A 293 -24.57 -22.19 4.65
C ASN A 293 -24.25 -22.54 3.18
N GLU A 294 -24.58 -23.76 2.75
CA GLU A 294 -24.28 -24.29 1.40
C GLU A 294 -24.74 -23.41 0.23
N ASP A 295 -25.82 -22.64 0.40
CA ASP A 295 -26.43 -21.90 -0.71
C ASP A 295 -26.73 -20.43 -0.39
N ASN A 296 -26.52 -20.01 0.86
CA ASN A 296 -26.97 -18.70 1.33
C ASN A 296 -25.90 -18.07 2.22
N ALA A 297 -25.76 -16.76 2.03
CA ALA A 297 -25.05 -15.89 2.94
C ALA A 297 -25.97 -14.73 3.33
N ALA A 298 -25.85 -14.22 4.55
CA ALA A 298 -26.60 -13.05 4.97
C ALA A 298 -25.84 -12.24 6.02
N ILE A 299 -26.05 -10.93 6.01
CA ILE A 299 -25.70 -10.07 7.13
C ILE A 299 -26.90 -9.97 8.05
N VAL A 300 -26.66 -10.15 9.33
CA VAL A 300 -27.70 -10.12 10.36
C VAL A 300 -27.27 -9.14 11.45
N VAL A 301 -28.21 -8.33 11.89
CA VAL A 301 -28.08 -7.50 13.08
C VAL A 301 -29.21 -7.84 14.00
N LEU A 302 -28.84 -8.32 15.18
CA LEU A 302 -29.72 -8.65 16.28
C LEU A 302 -29.23 -7.86 17.49
N THR A 303 -29.97 -6.82 17.84
CA THR A 303 -29.74 -5.98 19.02
C THR A 303 -31.09 -5.74 19.70
N ASP A 304 -31.08 -5.17 20.91
CA ASP A 304 -32.32 -4.83 21.63
C ASP A 304 -33.28 -3.93 20.83
N TYR A 305 -32.76 -3.16 19.86
CA TYR A 305 -33.52 -2.20 19.07
C TYR A 305 -33.76 -2.62 17.62
N TYR A 306 -32.93 -3.51 17.07
CA TYR A 306 -32.90 -3.81 15.65
C TYR A 306 -32.81 -5.30 15.40
N GLU A 307 -33.73 -5.78 14.57
CA GLU A 307 -33.72 -7.12 14.00
C GLU A 307 -33.85 -7.00 12.49
N PHE A 308 -32.72 -7.08 11.79
CA PHE A 308 -32.75 -7.12 10.34
C PHE A 308 -31.79 -8.16 9.81
N ILE A 309 -32.16 -8.65 8.63
CA ILE A 309 -31.38 -9.62 7.88
C ILE A 309 -31.35 -9.18 6.41
N HIS A 310 -30.15 -9.12 5.87
CA HIS A 310 -29.87 -8.78 4.49
C HIS A 310 -29.30 -10.01 3.78
N PRO A 311 -30.12 -10.77 3.02
CA PRO A 311 -29.63 -11.88 2.23
C PRO A 311 -28.67 -11.38 1.14
N MET A 312 -27.52 -12.03 1.03
CA MET A 312 -26.50 -11.70 0.05
C MET A 312 -26.63 -12.59 -1.18
N TYR A 313 -26.35 -12.04 -2.35
CA TYR A 313 -26.25 -12.84 -3.57
C TYR A 313 -24.96 -13.68 -3.52
N VAL A 314 -25.14 -15.00 -3.53
CA VAL A 314 -24.05 -15.99 -3.53
C VAL A 314 -23.87 -16.52 -4.94
N PHE A 315 -22.65 -16.40 -5.47
CA PHE A 315 -22.29 -16.99 -6.75
C PHE A 315 -22.01 -18.49 -6.63
N LYS A 316 -21.29 -18.87 -5.57
CA LYS A 316 -20.85 -20.24 -5.30
C LYS A 316 -20.43 -20.37 -3.85
N VAL A 317 -20.78 -21.48 -3.20
CA VAL A 317 -20.16 -21.90 -1.93
C VAL A 317 -19.29 -23.12 -2.22
N ILE A 318 -18.12 -23.16 -1.60
CA ILE A 318 -17.21 -24.30 -1.61
C ILE A 318 -17.10 -24.74 -0.15
N ASN A 319 -17.69 -25.89 0.16
CA ASN A 319 -17.69 -26.50 1.47
C ASN A 319 -17.29 -27.98 1.34
N GLU A 320 -16.47 -28.47 2.27
CA GLU A 320 -16.09 -29.89 2.29
C GLU A 320 -17.22 -30.78 2.85
N GLU A 321 -18.10 -30.21 3.68
CA GLU A 321 -19.19 -30.94 4.34
C GLU A 321 -20.54 -30.25 4.12
N LYS A 322 -21.61 -31.06 4.10
CA LYS A 322 -22.96 -30.54 4.15
C LYS A 322 -23.23 -29.96 5.53
N ASP A 323 -23.49 -28.66 5.58
CA ASP A 323 -23.57 -27.91 6.82
C ASP A 323 -24.95 -27.26 6.97
N SER A 324 -25.53 -27.46 8.15
CA SER A 324 -26.77 -26.84 8.59
C SER A 324 -26.72 -25.30 8.64
N GLY A 325 -25.52 -24.71 8.50
CA GLY A 325 -25.26 -23.27 8.49
C GLY A 325 -24.62 -22.83 9.80
N SER A 326 -23.73 -21.82 9.71
CA SER A 326 -23.07 -21.22 10.88
C SER A 326 -23.25 -19.71 10.91
N LEU A 327 -23.13 -19.17 12.11
CA LEU A 327 -23.09 -17.75 12.38
C LEU A 327 -21.73 -17.31 12.89
N PHE A 328 -21.19 -16.26 12.27
CA PHE A 328 -19.92 -15.66 12.68
C PHE A 328 -20.12 -14.21 13.11
N THR A 329 -19.53 -13.80 14.22
CA THR A 329 -19.49 -12.39 14.64
C THR A 329 -18.23 -11.72 14.14
N PHE A 330 -18.34 -10.46 13.71
CA PHE A 330 -17.20 -9.64 13.35
C PHE A 330 -17.50 -8.14 13.53
N SER A 331 -16.44 -7.34 13.52
CA SER A 331 -16.50 -5.88 13.64
C SER A 331 -16.71 -5.22 12.27
N PRO A 332 -17.81 -4.48 12.04
CA PRO A 332 -18.00 -3.69 10.81
C PRO A 332 -16.90 -2.67 10.55
N ARG A 333 -16.28 -2.11 11.61
CA ARG A 333 -15.17 -1.16 11.47
C ARG A 333 -13.97 -1.77 10.75
N ASP A 334 -13.78 -3.08 10.85
CA ASP A 334 -12.65 -3.77 10.22
C ASP A 334 -12.77 -3.79 8.68
N PHE A 335 -13.98 -3.54 8.15
CA PHE A 335 -14.23 -3.42 6.70
C PHE A 335 -13.97 -2.01 6.14
N LYS A 336 -13.78 -1.00 7.00
CA LYS A 336 -13.74 0.41 6.59
C LYS A 336 -12.63 0.70 5.56
N ASP A 337 -11.43 0.21 5.85
CA ASP A 337 -10.23 0.53 5.07
C ASP A 337 -9.96 -0.49 3.93
N ILE A 338 -10.83 -1.50 3.80
CA ILE A 338 -10.70 -2.54 2.77
C ILE A 338 -11.13 -1.97 1.42
N GLN A 339 -10.23 -1.97 0.45
CA GLN A 339 -10.52 -1.46 -0.90
C GLN A 339 -11.11 -2.57 -1.76
N ILE A 340 -12.41 -2.48 -2.03
CA ILE A 340 -13.18 -3.46 -2.81
C ILE A 340 -13.77 -2.74 -4.03
N GLU A 341 -13.46 -3.24 -5.23
CA GLU A 341 -14.13 -2.81 -6.46
C GLU A 341 -15.50 -3.50 -6.60
N ASN A 342 -16.49 -2.80 -7.16
CA ASN A 342 -17.76 -3.42 -7.50
C ASN A 342 -17.53 -4.44 -8.61
N SER A 343 -17.76 -5.72 -8.31
CA SER A 343 -17.60 -6.81 -9.26
C SER A 343 -18.67 -7.86 -9.04
N ASN A 344 -19.30 -8.28 -10.14
CA ASN A 344 -20.22 -9.42 -10.17
C ASN A 344 -19.53 -10.70 -10.67
N GLU A 345 -18.20 -10.74 -10.70
CA GLU A 345 -17.46 -11.90 -11.16
C GLU A 345 -17.04 -12.79 -9.98
N PRO A 346 -17.47 -14.07 -9.94
CA PRO A 346 -17.20 -14.97 -8.81
C PRO A 346 -15.70 -15.17 -8.55
N GLN A 347 -14.87 -15.09 -9.60
CA GLN A 347 -13.41 -15.26 -9.49
C GLN A 347 -12.72 -14.05 -8.87
N LYS A 348 -13.35 -12.87 -8.89
CA LYS A 348 -12.78 -11.61 -8.41
C LYS A 348 -13.12 -11.31 -6.95
N SER A 349 -13.97 -12.11 -6.32
CA SER A 349 -14.57 -11.76 -5.02
C SER A 349 -15.00 -13.01 -4.26
N ARG A 350 -14.24 -13.38 -3.22
CA ARG A 350 -14.60 -14.48 -2.31
C ARG A 350 -14.23 -14.19 -0.86
N LEU A 351 -14.99 -14.78 0.05
CA LEU A 351 -14.67 -14.90 1.47
C LEU A 351 -14.21 -16.33 1.77
N GLU A 352 -13.27 -16.46 2.67
CA GLU A 352 -12.80 -17.73 3.22
C GLU A 352 -12.85 -17.64 4.74
N ILE A 353 -13.49 -18.60 5.38
CA ILE A 353 -13.37 -18.81 6.82
C ILE A 353 -12.16 -19.71 7.04
N LEU A 354 -11.19 -19.21 7.79
CA LEU A 354 -9.98 -19.90 8.16
C LEU A 354 -10.06 -20.32 9.62
N LYS A 355 -9.55 -21.51 9.93
CA LYS A 355 -9.31 -21.97 11.30
C LYS A 355 -7.83 -22.25 11.46
N ASP A 356 -7.21 -21.60 12.44
CA ASP A 356 -5.81 -21.85 12.74
C ASP A 356 -5.60 -23.12 13.59
N SER A 357 -4.33 -23.49 13.78
CA SER A 357 -3.92 -24.62 14.62
C SER A 357 -4.30 -24.46 16.11
N HIS A 358 -4.57 -23.24 16.58
CA HIS A 358 -5.07 -22.94 17.92
C HIS A 358 -6.61 -22.94 18.00
N GLY A 359 -7.29 -23.13 16.88
CA GLY A 359 -8.74 -23.13 16.77
C GLY A 359 -9.39 -21.76 16.61
N LYS A 360 -8.61 -20.67 16.55
CA LYS A 360 -9.11 -19.32 16.31
C LYS A 360 -9.60 -19.20 14.86
N LEU A 361 -10.70 -18.46 14.70
CA LEU A 361 -11.31 -18.23 13.39
C LEU A 361 -10.90 -16.87 12.83
N SER A 362 -10.78 -16.81 11.52
CA SER A 362 -10.62 -15.55 10.80
C SER A 362 -11.35 -15.57 9.46
N LEU A 363 -11.79 -14.40 9.02
CA LEU A 363 -12.41 -14.17 7.73
C LEU A 363 -11.37 -13.59 6.78
N ARG A 364 -10.94 -14.36 5.78
CA ARG A 364 -10.10 -13.86 4.70
C ARG A 364 -10.96 -13.37 3.55
N ILE A 365 -10.75 -12.11 3.18
CA ILE A 365 -11.40 -11.43 2.07
C ILE A 365 -10.42 -11.43 0.90
N CYS A 366 -10.78 -12.15 -0.16
CA CYS A 366 -10.02 -12.24 -1.40
C CYS A 366 -10.74 -11.41 -2.45
N CYS A 367 -10.17 -10.26 -2.82
CA CYS A 367 -10.80 -9.34 -3.77
C CYS A 367 -9.82 -8.89 -4.85
N TRP A 368 -10.36 -8.67 -6.05
CA TRP A 368 -9.65 -8.02 -7.14
C TRP A 368 -9.77 -6.50 -7.02
N PHE A 369 -8.65 -5.80 -7.10
CA PHE A 369 -8.59 -4.34 -7.09
C PHE A 369 -7.46 -3.85 -7.98
N LYS A 370 -7.72 -2.89 -8.89
CA LYS A 370 -6.75 -2.31 -9.83
C LYS A 370 -5.87 -3.35 -10.54
N LYS A 371 -6.49 -4.41 -11.08
CA LYS A 371 -5.80 -5.52 -11.76
C LYS A 371 -4.91 -6.40 -10.88
N THR A 372 -5.08 -6.35 -9.55
CA THR A 372 -4.32 -7.16 -8.59
C THR A 372 -5.24 -7.88 -7.61
N HIS A 373 -4.89 -9.12 -7.25
CA HIS A 373 -5.53 -9.81 -6.12
C HIS A 373 -5.02 -9.23 -4.82
N ARG A 374 -5.93 -8.94 -3.90
CA ARG A 374 -5.64 -8.52 -2.53
C ARG A 374 -6.30 -9.46 -1.54
N TYR A 375 -5.63 -9.61 -0.41
CA TYR A 375 -6.05 -10.50 0.66
C TYR A 375 -6.07 -9.72 1.97
N TYR A 376 -7.23 -9.63 2.59
CA TYR A 376 -7.40 -9.06 3.93
C TYR A 376 -7.83 -10.17 4.87
N THR A 377 -7.41 -10.13 6.13
CA THR A 377 -7.83 -11.12 7.14
C THR A 377 -8.37 -10.37 8.34
N LEU A 378 -9.58 -10.74 8.77
CA LEU A 378 -10.27 -10.17 9.91
C LEU A 378 -10.49 -11.23 10.97
N ALA A 379 -10.40 -10.86 12.24
CA ALA A 379 -10.78 -11.77 13.33
C ALA A 379 -12.30 -11.95 13.34
N ILE A 380 -12.74 -13.19 13.53
CA ILE A 380 -14.16 -13.51 13.71
C ILE A 380 -14.32 -14.53 14.84
N GLU A 381 -15.51 -14.63 15.40
CA GLU A 381 -15.86 -15.66 16.38
C GLU A 381 -17.07 -16.45 15.89
N ASN A 382 -17.19 -17.71 16.32
CA ASN A 382 -18.40 -18.49 16.05
C ASN A 382 -19.45 -18.13 17.10
N ASP A 383 -20.67 -17.79 16.68
CA ASP A 383 -21.77 -17.41 17.57
C ASP A 383 -23.09 -18.05 17.14
N GLU A 384 -23.29 -19.29 17.59
CA GLU A 384 -24.48 -20.07 17.21
C GLU A 384 -25.71 -19.78 18.08
N ARG A 385 -25.64 -18.84 19.02
CA ARG A 385 -26.74 -18.55 19.98
C ARG A 385 -28.03 -18.16 19.28
N GLU A 386 -27.92 -17.43 18.18
CA GLU A 386 -29.06 -16.88 17.43
C GLU A 386 -29.33 -17.65 16.11
N LEU A 387 -28.70 -18.82 15.90
CA LEU A 387 -28.73 -19.53 14.62
C LEU A 387 -30.15 -19.90 14.18
N ASP A 388 -30.97 -20.43 15.09
CA ASP A 388 -32.34 -20.84 14.78
C ASP A 388 -33.25 -19.65 14.47
N LYS A 389 -33.04 -18.52 15.17
CA LYS A 389 -33.74 -17.26 14.90
C LYS A 389 -33.41 -16.77 13.50
N VAL A 390 -32.13 -16.74 13.14
CA VAL A 390 -31.67 -16.34 11.80
C VAL A 390 -32.23 -17.24 10.71
N LYS A 391 -32.20 -18.57 10.90
CA LYS A 391 -32.79 -19.53 9.96
C LYS A 391 -34.28 -19.27 9.74
N THR A 392 -35.01 -18.99 10.81
CA THR A 392 -36.44 -18.63 10.75
C THR A 392 -36.66 -17.35 9.94
N MET A 393 -35.92 -16.28 10.23
CA MET A 393 -36.03 -15.01 9.50
C MET A 393 -35.72 -15.17 8.00
N LEU A 394 -34.71 -15.98 7.64
CA LEU A 394 -34.39 -16.27 6.24
C LEU A 394 -35.51 -17.03 5.53
N ASN A 395 -36.10 -18.02 6.19
CA ASN A 395 -37.21 -18.79 5.64
C ASN A 395 -38.45 -17.92 5.41
N ASP A 396 -38.77 -17.02 6.34
CA ASP A 396 -39.88 -16.07 6.19
C ASP A 396 -39.69 -15.16 4.99
N ILE A 397 -38.47 -14.66 4.75
CA ILE A 397 -38.17 -13.85 3.57
C ILE A 397 -38.33 -14.67 2.29
N LYS A 398 -37.81 -15.90 2.26
CA LYS A 398 -37.95 -16.79 1.09
C LYS A 398 -39.43 -17.05 0.77
N GLN A 399 -40.24 -17.37 1.78
CA GLN A 399 -41.67 -17.60 1.62
C GLN A 399 -42.40 -16.35 1.09
N LYS A 400 -42.13 -15.17 1.67
CA LYS A 400 -42.70 -13.90 1.20
C LYS A 400 -42.30 -13.59 -0.25
N GLN A 401 -41.07 -13.91 -0.66
CA GLN A 401 -40.62 -13.74 -2.04
C GLN A 401 -41.33 -14.69 -3.01
N VAL A 402 -41.52 -15.96 -2.63
CA VAL A 402 -42.28 -16.95 -3.42
C VAL A 402 -43.73 -16.50 -3.59
N GLN A 403 -44.39 -16.08 -2.50
CA GLN A 403 -45.76 -15.57 -2.55
C GLN A 403 -45.89 -14.34 -3.45
N LYS A 404 -44.95 -13.38 -3.36
CA LYS A 404 -44.92 -12.21 -4.26
C LYS A 404 -44.72 -12.59 -5.74
N LYS A 405 -43.90 -13.60 -6.03
CA LYS A 405 -43.72 -14.11 -7.41
C LYS A 405 -45.00 -14.77 -7.93
N LEU A 406 -45.66 -15.60 -7.11
CA LEU A 406 -46.93 -16.25 -7.45
C LEU A 406 -48.06 -15.22 -7.67
N GLN A 407 -48.16 -14.20 -6.81
CA GLN A 407 -49.13 -13.11 -6.97
C GLN A 407 -48.87 -12.29 -8.25
N LYS A 408 -47.61 -11.98 -8.56
CA LYS A 408 -47.26 -11.31 -9.82
C LYS A 408 -47.62 -12.18 -11.03
N GLN A 409 -47.34 -13.47 -11.00
CA GLN A 409 -47.71 -14.39 -12.08
C GLN A 409 -49.23 -14.52 -12.24
N ALA A 410 -49.98 -14.68 -11.15
CA ALA A 410 -51.44 -14.72 -11.17
C ALA A 410 -52.05 -13.43 -11.74
N ASN A 411 -51.50 -12.26 -11.38
CA ASN A 411 -51.93 -10.98 -11.91
C ASN A 411 -51.61 -10.83 -13.41
N THR A 412 -50.46 -11.32 -13.87
CA THR A 412 -50.12 -11.33 -15.31
C THR A 412 -51.01 -12.30 -16.10
N THR A 413 -51.33 -13.48 -15.56
CA THR A 413 -52.25 -14.44 -16.20
C THR A 413 -53.69 -13.92 -16.24
N SER A 414 -54.15 -13.25 -15.18
CA SER A 414 -55.47 -12.60 -15.14
C SER A 414 -55.58 -11.44 -16.15
N GLN A 415 -54.51 -10.65 -16.33
CA GLN A 415 -54.46 -9.60 -17.37
C GLN A 415 -54.39 -10.18 -18.79
N ALA A 416 -53.71 -11.31 -18.99
CA ALA A 416 -53.68 -11.99 -20.29
C ALA A 416 -55.05 -12.60 -20.66
N GLN A 417 -55.77 -13.17 -19.69
CA GLN A 417 -57.13 -13.68 -19.90
C GLN A 417 -58.17 -12.57 -20.16
N LYS A 418 -58.06 -11.42 -19.47
CA LYS A 418 -58.90 -10.25 -19.79
C LYS A 418 -58.68 -9.72 -21.21
N ARG A 419 -57.43 -9.68 -21.68
CA ARG A 419 -57.10 -9.28 -23.07
C ARG A 419 -57.58 -10.28 -24.12
N GLN A 420 -57.68 -11.57 -23.80
CA GLN A 420 -58.30 -12.55 -24.70
C GLN A 420 -59.83 -12.45 -24.71
N GLY A 421 -60.48 -12.15 -23.58
CA GLY A 421 -61.93 -11.95 -23.52
C GLY A 421 -62.41 -10.73 -24.31
N GLU A 422 -61.66 -9.64 -24.31
CA GLU A 422 -61.99 -8.42 -25.07
C GLU A 422 -61.80 -8.57 -26.59
N LEU A 423 -61.07 -9.58 -27.06
CA LEU A 423 -60.86 -9.85 -28.49
C LEU A 423 -61.98 -10.70 -29.13
N PHE A 424 -62.82 -11.34 -28.32
CA PHE A 424 -63.96 -12.15 -28.80
C PHE A 424 -65.32 -11.44 -28.69
N ASP A 425 -65.37 -10.20 -28.21
CA ASP A 425 -66.62 -9.44 -27.99
C ASP A 425 -66.98 -8.46 -29.12
N PHE A 426 -66.34 -8.57 -30.29
CA PHE A 426 -66.74 -7.88 -31.51
C PHE A 426 -67.20 -8.88 -32.57
N GLY A 427 -68.48 -9.26 -32.53
CA GLY A 427 -69.08 -10.10 -33.56
C GLY A 427 -70.50 -10.58 -33.27
N ILE A 428 -71.46 -9.66 -33.14
CA ILE A 428 -72.85 -9.86 -33.59
C ILE A 428 -73.25 -8.62 -34.40
#